data_AF-A0A2S5KTV2-F1
#
_entry.id   AF-A0A2S5KTV2-F1
#
_cell.length_a   1.000
_cell.length_b   1.000
_cell.length_c   1.000
_cell.angle_alpha   90.00
_cell.angle_beta   90.00
_cell.angle_gamma   90.00
#
_symmetry.space_group_name_H-M   'P 1'
#
loop_
_entity.id
_entity.type
_entity.pdbx_description
1 polymer ?
#
loop_
_entity_poly.entity_id
_entity_poly.type
_entity_poly.pdbx_seq_one_letter_code
_entity_poly.pdbx_strand_id
1 'polypeptide(L)'
;MPSEFEFLDKHFYDTEEVYLAAQAARERFGNYPQARTSTVIYNIGWQELTKSIEEAVINYTFGQIFPDARTFAYMGEYHGNPQWNIVVTGLNYVNASVQIVSGVREYQVAAYINGTVVINARVVGNNPPMLGEIIHLEATVGDFVEVVELKS
;
A
#
# COMPACT_ATOMS: atom_id res chain seq x y z
N MET A 1 -16.02 9.91 12.31
CA MET A 1 -14.67 10.43 11.98
C MET A 1 -14.08 9.47 10.97
N PRO A 2 -13.39 9.95 9.91
CA PRO A 2 -12.64 9.07 9.03
C PRO A 2 -11.64 8.26 9.86
N SER A 3 -11.51 6.97 9.59
CA SER A 3 -10.45 6.14 10.17
C SER A 3 -9.11 6.56 9.55
N GLU A 4 -8.02 6.55 10.32
CA GLU A 4 -6.66 6.80 9.81
C GLU A 4 -6.32 5.88 8.62
N PHE A 5 -6.98 4.72 8.54
CA PHE A 5 -6.78 3.68 7.54
C PHE A 5 -7.82 3.64 6.41
N GLU A 6 -8.77 4.58 6.34
CA GLU A 6 -9.83 4.54 5.31
C GLU A 6 -9.28 4.53 3.87
N PHE A 7 -8.17 5.24 3.62
CA PHE A 7 -7.48 5.17 2.35
C PHE A 7 -6.88 3.78 2.11
N LEU A 8 -6.19 3.22 3.09
CA LEU A 8 -5.50 1.94 2.99
C LEU A 8 -6.47 0.78 2.75
N ASP A 9 -7.68 0.85 3.32
CA ASP A 9 -8.74 -0.16 3.14
C ASP A 9 -9.10 -0.35 1.65
N LYS A 10 -9.10 0.75 0.87
CA LYS A 10 -9.33 0.71 -0.58
C LYS A 10 -8.19 0.02 -1.34
N HIS A 11 -7.00 -0.04 -0.75
CA HIS A 11 -5.80 -0.66 -1.29
C HIS A 11 -5.50 -2.03 -0.64
N PHE A 12 -6.46 -2.62 0.07
CA PHE A 12 -6.29 -3.90 0.74
C PHE A 12 -7.42 -4.89 0.41
N TYR A 13 -7.09 -6.15 0.20
CA TYR A 13 -8.09 -7.20 0.03
C TYR A 13 -7.69 -8.48 0.79
N ASP A 14 -8.55 -8.89 1.72
CA ASP A 14 -8.31 -10.05 2.60
C ASP A 14 -8.51 -11.36 1.85
N THR A 15 -7.45 -11.82 1.18
CA THR A 15 -7.42 -13.08 0.45
C THR A 15 -6.01 -13.61 0.32
N GLU A 16 -5.89 -14.93 0.18
CA GLU A 16 -4.67 -15.60 -0.24
C GLU A 16 -4.64 -15.81 -1.76
N GLU A 17 -5.78 -15.62 -2.45
CA GLU A 17 -5.93 -15.88 -3.89
C GLU A 17 -5.63 -14.63 -4.73
N VAL A 18 -4.56 -14.69 -5.54
CA VAL A 18 -4.14 -13.61 -6.42
C VAL A 18 -5.24 -13.14 -7.39
N TYR A 19 -6.05 -14.08 -7.89
CA TYR A 19 -7.15 -13.77 -8.81
C TYR A 19 -8.22 -12.89 -8.15
N LEU A 20 -8.59 -13.17 -6.89
CA LEU A 20 -9.57 -12.38 -6.17
C LEU A 20 -9.03 -10.98 -5.84
N ALA A 21 -7.75 -10.86 -5.48
CA ALA A 21 -7.10 -9.57 -5.29
C ALA A 21 -7.08 -8.73 -6.59
N ALA A 22 -6.78 -9.37 -7.73
CA ALA A 22 -6.81 -8.72 -9.04
C ALA A 22 -8.23 -8.28 -9.45
N GLN A 23 -9.24 -9.12 -9.17
CA GLN A 23 -10.64 -8.76 -9.39
C GLN A 23 -11.04 -7.55 -8.54
N ALA A 24 -10.68 -7.54 -7.25
CA ALA A 24 -10.95 -6.42 -6.36
C ALA A 24 -10.27 -5.12 -6.85
N ALA A 25 -9.02 -5.22 -7.34
CA ALA A 25 -8.32 -4.08 -7.93
C ALA A 25 -9.08 -3.51 -9.15
N ARG A 26 -9.62 -4.37 -10.01
CA ARG A 26 -10.43 -3.96 -11.16
C ARG A 26 -11.76 -3.34 -10.76
N GLU A 27 -12.46 -3.90 -9.78
CA GLU A 27 -13.74 -3.38 -9.29
C GLU A 27 -13.59 -1.99 -8.65
N ARG A 28 -12.50 -1.78 -7.91
CA ARG A 28 -12.26 -0.53 -7.16
C ARG A 28 -11.70 0.60 -8.01
N PHE A 29 -10.76 0.29 -8.90
CA PHE A 29 -10.05 1.30 -9.70
C PHE A 29 -10.57 1.39 -11.14
N GLY A 30 -11.45 0.46 -11.55
CA GLY A 30 -12.05 0.41 -12.87
C GLY A 30 -11.03 0.15 -13.99
N ASN A 31 -11.49 0.32 -15.23
CA ASN A 31 -10.63 0.23 -16.43
C ASN A 31 -9.75 1.49 -16.63
N TYR A 32 -9.98 2.54 -15.84
CA TYR A 32 -9.32 3.85 -15.94
C TYR A 32 -8.84 4.31 -14.55
N PRO A 33 -7.81 3.68 -13.97
CA PRO A 33 -7.23 4.15 -12.72
C PRO A 33 -6.80 5.61 -12.88
N GLN A 34 -7.15 6.47 -11.90
CA GLN A 34 -6.77 7.88 -11.91
C GLN A 34 -5.26 8.08 -11.75
N ALA A 35 -4.57 7.10 -11.14
CA ALA A 35 -3.12 7.00 -11.08
C ALA A 35 -2.59 6.10 -12.21
N ARG A 36 -1.31 6.28 -12.59
CA ARG A 36 -0.65 5.41 -13.58
C ARG A 36 -0.67 3.93 -13.18
N THR A 37 -0.67 3.68 -11.87
CA THR A 37 -0.74 2.35 -11.26
C THR A 37 -1.53 2.45 -9.95
N SER A 38 -2.44 1.52 -9.71
CA SER A 38 -3.12 1.33 -8.42
C SER A 38 -2.73 -0.02 -7.82
N THR A 39 -2.31 -0.02 -6.56
CA THR A 39 -1.84 -1.22 -5.86
C THR A 39 -2.92 -1.79 -4.94
N VAL A 40 -3.08 -3.10 -4.89
CA VAL A 40 -3.85 -3.80 -3.85
C VAL A 40 -2.95 -4.81 -3.15
N ILE A 41 -2.78 -4.65 -1.84
CA ILE A 41 -2.08 -5.58 -0.95
C ILE A 41 -3.01 -6.75 -0.63
N TYR A 42 -2.47 -7.97 -0.67
CA TYR A 42 -3.17 -9.20 -0.31
C TYR A 42 -2.23 -10.16 0.43
N ASN A 43 -2.76 -11.31 0.87
CA ASN A 43 -2.01 -12.35 1.58
C ASN A 43 -1.34 -11.85 2.88
N ILE A 44 -2.02 -10.94 3.58
CA ILE A 44 -1.72 -10.47 4.94
C ILE A 44 -3.05 -10.09 5.59
N GLY A 45 -3.22 -10.34 6.89
CA GLY A 45 -4.46 -9.96 7.59
C GLY A 45 -4.56 -8.45 7.79
N TRP A 46 -5.76 -7.88 7.70
CA TRP A 46 -5.97 -6.43 7.91
C TRP A 46 -5.41 -5.94 9.25
N GLN A 47 -5.74 -6.65 10.33
CA GLN A 47 -5.27 -6.32 11.67
C GLN A 47 -3.75 -6.44 11.81
N GLU A 48 -3.14 -7.40 11.13
CA GLU A 48 -1.68 -7.56 11.12
C GLU A 48 -1.01 -6.38 10.43
N LEU A 49 -1.52 -6.00 9.25
CA LEU A 49 -1.03 -4.86 8.49
C LEU A 49 -1.15 -3.56 9.29
N THR A 50 -2.35 -3.22 9.77
CA THR A 50 -2.59 -1.95 10.49
C THR A 50 -1.79 -1.87 11.78
N LYS A 51 -1.73 -2.97 12.55
CA LYS A 51 -0.93 -3.04 13.78
C LYS A 51 0.55 -2.83 13.50
N SER A 52 1.09 -3.43 12.44
CA SER A 52 2.51 -3.24 12.08
C SER A 52 2.85 -1.78 11.73
N ILE A 53 1.90 -1.06 11.12
CA ILE A 53 2.02 0.37 10.79
C ILE A 53 2.02 1.22 12.07
N GLU A 54 1.06 0.97 12.97
CA GLU A 54 0.98 1.65 14.27
C GLU A 54 2.25 1.43 15.11
N GLU A 55 2.70 0.18 15.21
CA GLU A 55 3.91 -0.18 15.93
C GLU A 55 5.13 0.51 15.34
N ALA A 56 5.28 0.59 14.01
CA ALA A 56 6.39 1.30 13.38
C ALA A 56 6.43 2.80 13.73
N VAL A 57 5.28 3.47 13.79
CA VAL A 57 5.18 4.87 14.22
C VAL A 57 5.53 5.03 15.70
N ILE A 58 4.98 4.17 16.56
CA ILE A 58 5.28 4.14 17.99
C ILE A 58 6.80 3.94 18.21
N ASN A 59 7.40 3.02 17.46
CA ASN A 59 8.81 2.68 17.55
C ASN A 59 9.70 3.86 17.19
N TYR A 60 9.39 4.55 16.09
CA TYR A 60 10.08 5.79 15.72
C TYR A 60 9.96 6.83 16.83
N THR A 61 8.75 7.03 17.34
CA THR A 61 8.43 8.05 18.33
C THR A 61 9.12 7.84 19.67
N PHE A 62 9.23 6.59 20.14
CA PHE A 62 9.81 6.25 21.43
C PHE A 62 11.23 5.66 21.35
N GLY A 63 11.84 5.66 20.16
CA GLY A 63 13.22 5.20 19.95
C GLY A 63 13.43 3.69 20.16
N GLN A 64 12.38 2.88 19.97
CA GLN A 64 12.49 1.42 20.06
C GLN A 64 12.90 0.85 18.70
N ILE A 65 13.91 -0.02 18.67
CA ILE A 65 14.36 -0.70 17.45
C ILE A 65 13.99 -2.18 17.57
N PHE A 66 13.16 -2.66 16.66
CA PHE A 66 12.87 -4.08 16.50
C PHE A 66 13.67 -4.60 15.29
N PRO A 67 14.76 -5.35 15.49
CA PRO A 67 15.71 -5.71 14.44
C PRO A 67 15.10 -6.57 13.31
N ASP A 68 13.96 -7.22 13.55
CA ASP A 68 13.27 -8.09 12.57
C ASP A 68 11.94 -7.51 12.07
N ALA A 69 11.67 -6.21 12.31
CA ALA A 69 10.42 -5.59 11.88
C ALA A 69 10.37 -5.45 10.36
N ARG A 70 9.34 -6.04 9.73
CA ARG A 70 9.05 -5.87 8.30
C ARG A 70 8.51 -4.49 7.95
N THR A 71 8.12 -3.72 8.96
CA THR A 71 7.56 -2.37 8.83
C THR A 71 8.41 -1.38 9.62
N PHE A 72 8.81 -0.29 8.99
CA PHE A 72 9.51 0.81 9.67
C PHE A 72 8.95 2.16 9.23
N ALA A 73 8.97 3.14 10.13
CA ALA A 73 8.50 4.49 9.87
C ALA A 73 9.63 5.49 10.06
N TYR A 74 9.62 6.55 9.26
CA TYR A 74 10.48 7.71 9.46
C TYR A 74 9.74 9.00 9.12
N MET A 75 10.20 10.10 9.72
CA MET A 75 9.65 11.42 9.45
C MET A 75 10.29 12.02 8.19
N GLY A 76 9.45 12.45 7.25
CA GLY A 76 9.85 13.27 6.12
C GLY A 76 9.04 14.57 6.08
N GLU A 77 9.12 15.26 4.94
CA GLU A 77 8.41 16.51 4.71
C GLU A 77 7.79 16.51 3.30
N TYR A 78 6.54 16.95 3.18
CA TYR A 78 5.85 17.13 1.91
C TYR A 78 5.25 18.54 1.85
N HIS A 79 5.73 19.37 0.91
CA HIS A 79 5.38 20.80 0.78
C HIS A 79 5.44 21.57 2.11
N GLY A 80 6.53 21.44 2.87
CA GLY A 80 6.69 22.18 4.13
C GLY A 80 5.97 21.59 5.34
N ASN A 81 5.26 20.47 5.19
CA ASN A 81 4.50 19.84 6.26
C ASN A 81 5.11 18.48 6.65
N PRO A 82 5.23 18.17 7.96
CA PRO A 82 5.67 16.85 8.42
C PRO A 82 4.79 15.73 7.86
N GLN A 83 5.42 14.64 7.43
CA GLN A 83 4.74 13.47 6.88
C GLN A 83 5.41 12.19 7.35
N TRP A 84 4.60 11.20 7.71
CA TRP A 84 5.08 9.84 7.93
C TRP A 84 5.37 9.17 6.59
N ASN A 85 6.53 8.55 6.50
CA ASN A 85 6.88 7.60 5.45
C ASN A 85 7.02 6.23 6.10
N ILE A 86 6.11 5.33 5.79
CA ILE A 86 6.00 4.02 6.43
C ILE A 86 6.28 2.98 5.36
N VAL A 87 7.37 2.25 5.53
CA VAL A 87 7.84 1.27 4.57
C VAL A 87 7.46 -0.10 5.10
N VAL A 88 6.68 -0.85 4.32
CA VAL A 88 6.23 -2.21 4.62
C VAL A 88 6.84 -3.16 3.61
N THR A 89 7.57 -4.17 4.07
CA THR A 89 8.32 -5.12 3.24
C THR A 89 7.77 -6.54 3.34
N GLY A 90 8.12 -7.39 2.38
CA GLY A 90 7.69 -8.79 2.35
C GLY A 90 6.20 -8.96 2.02
N LEU A 91 5.60 -7.99 1.32
CA LEU A 91 4.18 -8.02 0.96
C LEU A 91 3.93 -8.73 -0.35
N ASN A 92 2.73 -9.29 -0.49
CA ASN A 92 2.19 -9.63 -1.80
C ASN A 92 1.25 -8.51 -2.24
N TYR A 93 1.35 -8.10 -3.50
CA TYR A 93 0.47 -7.08 -4.04
C TYR A 93 0.21 -7.30 -5.52
N VAL A 94 -0.91 -6.76 -5.99
CA VAL A 94 -1.21 -6.64 -7.42
C VAL A 94 -1.18 -5.17 -7.81
N ASN A 95 -0.65 -4.88 -8.99
CA ASN A 95 -0.65 -3.56 -9.59
C ASN A 95 -1.58 -3.55 -10.80
N ALA A 96 -2.68 -2.81 -10.69
CA ALA A 96 -3.57 -2.47 -11.79
C ALA A 96 -3.01 -1.27 -12.55
N SER A 97 -2.82 -1.41 -13.85
CA SER A 97 -2.29 -0.35 -14.71
C SER A 97 -2.96 -0.34 -16.08
N VAL A 98 -2.81 0.77 -16.81
CA VAL A 98 -3.22 0.86 -18.22
C VAL A 98 -1.98 0.95 -19.09
N GLN A 99 -1.87 0.04 -20.03
CA GLN A 99 -0.81 0.03 -21.03
C GLN A 99 -1.38 0.35 -22.41
N ILE A 100 -0.54 0.91 -23.30
CA ILE A 100 -0.91 1.13 -24.70
C ILE A 100 -0.29 0.02 -25.53
N VAL A 101 -1.11 -0.91 -26.02
CA VAL A 101 -0.69 -2.02 -26.89
C VAL A 101 -1.23 -1.74 -28.28
N SER A 102 -0.34 -1.57 -29.26
CA SER A 102 -0.71 -1.30 -30.66
C SER A 102 -1.69 -0.12 -30.85
N GLY A 103 -1.59 0.91 -30.01
CA GLY A 103 -2.46 2.09 -30.05
C GLY A 103 -3.79 1.95 -29.28
N VAL A 104 -4.07 0.80 -28.68
CA VAL A 104 -5.26 0.54 -27.86
C VAL A 104 -4.87 0.57 -26.38
N ARG A 105 -5.69 1.21 -25.54
CA ARG A 105 -5.53 1.17 -24.08
C ARG A 105 -6.04 -0.17 -23.56
N GLU A 106 -5.16 -0.95 -22.96
CA GLU A 106 -5.48 -2.22 -22.35
C GLU A 106 -5.25 -2.14 -20.84
N TYR A 107 -6.21 -2.66 -20.08
CA TYR A 107 -6.10 -2.78 -18.63
C TYR A 107 -5.36 -4.06 -18.29
N GLN A 108 -4.37 -3.96 -17.42
CA GLN A 108 -3.54 -5.08 -17.00
C GLN A 108 -3.38 -5.09 -15.48
N VAL A 109 -3.44 -6.28 -14.89
CA VAL A 109 -3.07 -6.51 -13.49
C VAL A 109 -1.87 -7.42 -13.44
N ALA A 110 -0.80 -6.97 -12.79
CA ALA A 110 0.40 -7.77 -12.56
C ALA A 110 0.56 -8.08 -11.08
N ALA A 111 0.92 -9.32 -10.76
CA ALA A 111 1.12 -9.80 -9.40
C ALA A 111 2.60 -9.81 -9.02
N TYR A 112 2.86 -9.45 -7.76
CA TYR A 112 4.19 -9.35 -7.18
C TYR A 112 4.23 -9.96 -5.77
N ILE A 113 5.38 -10.51 -5.41
CA ILE A 113 5.69 -11.05 -4.07
C ILE A 113 6.98 -10.43 -3.52
N ASN A 114 7.27 -10.65 -2.24
CA ASN A 114 8.41 -10.06 -1.53
C ASN A 114 8.49 -8.53 -1.72
N GLY A 115 7.32 -7.92 -1.83
CA GLY A 115 7.11 -6.55 -2.21
C GLY A 115 7.43 -5.56 -1.11
N THR A 116 7.79 -4.35 -1.51
CA THR A 116 7.93 -3.19 -0.65
C THR A 116 6.93 -2.12 -1.07
N VAL A 117 6.10 -1.69 -0.12
CA VAL A 117 5.14 -0.61 -0.29
C VAL A 117 5.51 0.53 0.65
N VAL A 118 5.46 1.75 0.15
CA VAL A 118 5.60 2.97 0.94
C VAL A 118 4.22 3.58 1.13
N ILE A 119 3.87 3.81 2.38
CA ILE A 119 2.61 4.41 2.81
C ILE A 119 2.93 5.79 3.37
N ASN A 120 2.26 6.82 2.85
CA ASN A 120 2.38 8.17 3.39
C ASN A 120 1.16 8.52 4.23
N ALA A 121 1.40 9.04 5.42
CA ALA A 121 0.36 9.50 6.32
C ALA A 121 0.64 10.90 6.87
N ARG A 122 -0.42 11.62 7.20
CA ARG A 122 -0.32 12.88 7.93
C ARG A 122 0.24 12.61 9.32
N VAL A 123 0.93 13.60 9.87
CA VAL A 123 1.37 13.60 11.26
C VAL A 123 0.33 14.36 12.08
N VAL A 124 -0.09 13.78 13.20
CA VAL A 124 -0.92 14.46 14.19
C VAL A 124 -0.22 14.43 15.55
N GLY A 125 -0.60 15.32 16.47
CA GLY A 125 0.11 15.49 17.73
C GLY A 125 1.43 16.25 17.57
N ASN A 126 1.79 17.03 18.58
CA ASN A 126 3.00 17.88 18.52
C ASN A 126 4.22 17.19 19.17
N ASN A 127 4.03 16.49 20.29
CA ASN A 127 5.06 15.72 20.96
C ASN A 127 4.42 14.77 21.99
N PRO A 128 4.43 13.45 21.78
CA PRO A 128 5.00 12.78 20.61
C PRO A 128 4.21 12.98 19.31
N PRO A 129 4.85 12.91 18.13
CA PRO A 129 4.13 12.79 16.87
C PRO A 129 3.43 11.42 16.80
N MET A 130 2.22 11.41 16.26
CA MET A 130 1.33 10.26 16.15
C MET A 130 0.89 10.06 14.70
N LEU A 131 0.44 8.84 14.40
CA LEU A 131 -0.15 8.49 13.11
C LEU A 131 -1.42 9.32 12.88
N GLY A 132 -1.51 9.96 11.72
CA GLY A 132 -2.73 10.56 11.21
C GLY A 132 -3.24 9.81 10.00
N GLU A 133 -4.15 10.44 9.27
CA GLU A 133 -4.74 9.89 8.04
C GLU A 133 -3.68 9.45 7.02
N ILE A 134 -3.77 8.19 6.58
CA ILE A 134 -3.06 7.68 5.39
C ILE A 134 -3.65 8.35 4.15
N ILE A 135 -2.79 8.90 3.31
CA ILE A 135 -3.19 9.70 2.15
C ILE A 135 -2.60 9.20 0.84
N HIS A 136 -1.59 8.33 0.90
CA HIS A 136 -0.96 7.79 -0.29
C HIS A 136 -0.34 6.42 -0.04
N LEU A 137 -0.24 5.64 -1.11
CA LEU A 137 0.40 4.33 -1.14
C LEU A 137 1.08 4.15 -2.49
N GLU A 138 2.33 3.74 -2.46
CA GLU A 138 3.13 3.44 -3.65
C GLU A 138 3.86 2.10 -3.50
N ALA A 139 3.65 1.17 -4.43
CA ALA A 139 4.49 -0.01 -4.56
C ALA A 139 5.82 0.37 -5.23
N THR A 140 6.94 -0.01 -4.62
CA THR A 140 8.29 0.41 -5.05
C THR A 140 9.06 -0.72 -5.72
N VAL A 141 9.20 -1.86 -5.04
CA VAL A 141 9.96 -3.03 -5.49
C VAL A 141 9.15 -4.28 -5.18
N GLY A 142 9.24 -5.30 -6.03
CA GLY A 142 8.68 -6.62 -5.79
C GLY A 142 9.10 -7.58 -6.90
N ASP A 143 9.11 -8.86 -6.58
CA ASP A 143 9.41 -9.92 -7.54
C ASP A 143 8.17 -10.17 -8.39
N PHE A 144 8.27 -9.94 -9.70
CA PHE A 144 7.18 -10.22 -10.64
C PHE A 144 6.86 -11.71 -10.64
N VAL A 145 5.57 -12.04 -10.52
CA VAL A 145 5.08 -13.41 -10.60
C VAL A 145 4.41 -13.66 -11.95
N GLU A 146 3.34 -12.93 -12.23
CA GLU A 146 2.54 -13.14 -13.44
C GLU A 146 1.69 -11.91 -13.80
N VAL A 147 1.15 -11.93 -15.02
CA VAL A 147 0.03 -11.09 -15.42
C VAL A 147 -1.25 -11.87 -15.16
N VAL A 148 -2.15 -11.33 -14.36
CA VAL A 148 -3.39 -12.01 -13.98
C VAL A 148 -4.43 -11.79 -15.06
N GLU A 149 -4.82 -12.85 -15.75
CA GLU A 149 -5.91 -12.82 -16.72
C GLU A 149 -7.26 -12.81 -16.00
N LEU A 150 -7.91 -11.65 -15.99
CA LEU A 150 -9.28 -11.52 -15.48
C LEU A 150 -10.26 -11.94 -16.57
N LYS A 151 -11.07 -12.97 -16.30
CA LYS A 151 -12.14 -13.37 -17.22
C LYS A 151 -13.11 -12.19 -17.39
N SER A 152 -13.36 -11.83 -18.65
CA SER A 152 -14.31 -10.80 -19.07
C SER A 152 -15.75 -11.19 -18.84
#